data_AF-A0A7S3L4P1-F1
#
_entry.id   AF-A0A7S3L4P1-F1
#
_cell.length_a   1.000
_cell.length_b   1.000
_cell.length_c   1.000
_cell.angle_alpha   90.00
_cell.angle_beta   90.00
_cell.angle_gamma   90.00
#
_symmetry.space_group_name_H-M   'P 1'
#
loop_
_entity.id
_entity.type
_entity.pdbx_description
1 polymer ?
#
loop_
_entity_poly.entity_id
_entity_poly.type
_entity_poly.pdbx_seq_one_letter_code
_entity_poly.pdbx_strand_id
1 'polypeptide(L)'
;MGGPATTLVSIIMFIPICFQMTVMRGVSSLTRADFLWGTAALWQNNGKTHLRQHSTVSTTTSSAASSSSTSSITSTTTFSGEEQQQQQNSFEVSLWLIPPSDVNDKLQSEIDRLAFLHAPDASGISFAPHVTVVGGISVNSPAQVDGMVQTLRDGLKGFGSVDCEFDTQLAFETKQDDNGQIVVWNQAAAATLHVTPAFLQLCQTARILIGMQNTDCLFPPPILHPHMSLYYGRKGVPLPNEIEPVPAFTADRVSLWKTWPSDNEQGVLQWRELAVISL
;
A
#
# COMPACT_ATOMS: atom_id res chain seq x y z
N MET A 1 41.50 -55.93 -37.63
CA MET A 1 40.35 -56.62 -37.00
C MET A 1 39.84 -55.69 -35.91
N GLY A 2 38.76 -54.95 -36.21
CA GLY A 2 38.17 -53.97 -35.29
C GLY A 2 37.10 -54.62 -34.42
N GLY A 3 37.24 -54.49 -33.10
CA GLY A 3 36.22 -54.89 -32.13
C GLY A 3 35.27 -53.72 -31.84
N PRO A 4 33.98 -53.99 -31.53
CA PRO A 4 33.00 -52.94 -31.31
C PRO A 4 33.12 -52.32 -29.90
N ALA A 5 32.92 -51.01 -29.84
CA ALA A 5 32.80 -50.23 -28.61
C ALA A 5 31.43 -50.43 -27.96
N THR A 6 31.42 -50.72 -26.66
CA THR A 6 30.22 -50.89 -25.84
C THR A 6 29.76 -49.53 -25.32
N THR A 7 28.60 -49.05 -25.78
CA THR A 7 27.94 -47.85 -25.26
C THR A 7 27.08 -48.21 -24.05
N LEU A 8 27.39 -47.61 -22.90
CA LEU A 8 26.57 -47.67 -21.68
C LEU A 8 25.36 -46.75 -21.83
N VAL A 9 24.14 -47.32 -21.79
CA VAL A 9 22.88 -46.58 -21.71
C VAL A 9 22.41 -46.63 -20.25
N SER A 10 22.36 -45.47 -19.59
CA SER A 10 21.73 -45.32 -18.28
C SER A 10 20.21 -45.36 -18.42
N ILE A 11 19.59 -46.42 -17.90
CA ILE A 11 18.14 -46.53 -17.74
C ILE A 11 17.76 -45.86 -16.42
N ILE A 12 17.13 -44.69 -16.48
CA ILE A 12 16.45 -44.08 -15.34
C ILE A 12 15.06 -44.73 -15.24
N MET A 13 14.84 -45.55 -14.22
CA MET A 13 13.52 -46.07 -13.88
C MET A 13 12.63 -44.94 -13.35
N PHE A 14 11.54 -44.67 -14.05
CA PHE A 14 10.40 -43.92 -13.52
C PHE A 14 9.51 -44.87 -12.72
N ILE A 15 9.30 -44.55 -11.44
CA ILE A 15 8.30 -45.18 -10.58
C ILE A 15 6.96 -44.47 -10.84
N PRO A 16 5.90 -45.16 -11.32
CA PRO A 16 4.57 -44.57 -11.38
C PRO A 16 3.93 -44.64 -9.98
N ILE A 17 3.72 -43.48 -9.37
CA ILE A 17 2.82 -43.35 -8.21
C ILE A 17 1.39 -43.31 -8.74
N CYS A 18 0.63 -44.37 -8.46
CA CYS A 18 -0.80 -44.44 -8.70
C CYS A 18 -1.54 -43.42 -7.81
N PHE A 19 -2.13 -42.40 -8.42
CA PHE A 19 -3.18 -41.61 -7.79
C PHE A 19 -4.54 -42.20 -8.19
N GLN A 20 -5.23 -42.83 -7.24
CA GLN A 20 -6.62 -43.22 -7.40
C GLN A 20 -7.50 -41.96 -7.33
N MET A 21 -8.15 -41.64 -8.46
CA MET A 21 -9.33 -40.79 -8.47
C MET A 21 -10.51 -41.58 -7.88
N THR A 22 -10.97 -41.18 -6.70
CA THR A 22 -12.31 -41.55 -6.22
C THR A 22 -13.24 -40.38 -6.48
N VAL A 23 -14.14 -40.58 -7.45
CA VAL A 23 -15.28 -39.71 -7.73
C VAL A 23 -16.30 -39.92 -6.61
N MET A 24 -16.53 -38.90 -5.79
CA MET A 24 -17.70 -38.81 -4.91
C MET A 24 -18.51 -37.59 -5.34
N ARG A 25 -19.61 -37.87 -6.06
CA ARG A 25 -20.74 -36.96 -6.20
C ARG A 25 -21.45 -36.90 -4.84
N GLY A 26 -21.56 -35.71 -4.27
CA GLY A 26 -22.30 -35.48 -3.04
C GLY A 26 -22.75 -34.03 -2.97
N VAL A 27 -23.99 -33.77 -3.42
CA VAL A 27 -24.71 -32.52 -3.26
C VAL A 27 -25.05 -32.38 -1.78
N SER A 28 -24.65 -31.30 -1.11
CA SER A 28 -25.29 -30.76 0.10
C SER A 28 -24.71 -29.39 0.44
N SER A 29 -25.62 -28.42 0.53
CA SER A 29 -25.42 -27.07 1.03
C SER A 29 -24.60 -27.02 2.33
N LEU A 30 -23.55 -26.20 2.36
CA LEU A 30 -22.89 -25.81 3.61
C LEU A 30 -23.13 -24.32 3.84
N THR A 31 -23.95 -24.08 4.85
CA THR A 31 -24.34 -22.81 5.42
C THR A 31 -23.16 -22.13 6.11
N ARG A 32 -23.05 -20.84 5.79
CA ARG A 32 -22.40 -19.74 6.50
C ARG A 32 -22.51 -19.85 8.04
N ALA A 33 -21.45 -20.27 8.71
CA ALA A 33 -21.13 -19.95 10.11
C ALA A 33 -19.72 -20.50 10.45
N ASP A 34 -19.08 -19.90 11.45
CA ASP A 34 -17.80 -20.28 12.07
C ASP A 34 -16.51 -19.79 11.39
N PHE A 35 -16.30 -18.48 11.45
CA PHE A 35 -14.96 -17.93 11.66
C PHE A 35 -14.98 -16.98 12.87
N LEU A 36 -14.94 -17.58 14.06
CA LEU A 36 -14.68 -16.88 15.32
C LEU A 36 -13.24 -17.17 15.74
N TRP A 37 -12.34 -16.21 15.52
CA TRP A 37 -11.20 -15.99 16.40
C TRP A 37 -11.06 -14.49 16.61
N GLY A 38 -11.46 -14.07 17.81
CA GLY A 38 -11.19 -12.75 18.33
C GLY A 38 -9.88 -12.73 19.11
N THR A 39 -9.04 -11.77 18.80
CA THR A 39 -8.30 -11.00 19.81
C THR A 39 -8.21 -9.57 19.28
N ALA A 40 -8.96 -8.67 19.90
CA ALA A 40 -8.88 -7.24 19.66
C ALA A 40 -7.49 -6.75 20.09
N ALA A 41 -6.61 -6.47 19.12
CA ALA A 41 -5.43 -5.67 19.37
C ALA A 41 -5.86 -4.20 19.44
N LEU A 42 -5.91 -3.68 20.66
CA LEU A 42 -6.14 -2.26 20.94
C LEU A 42 -4.97 -1.47 20.33
N TRP A 43 -5.19 -0.84 19.17
CA TRP A 43 -4.19 0.05 18.59
C TRP A 43 -4.36 1.43 19.23
N GLN A 44 -3.52 1.71 20.23
CA GLN A 44 -3.39 3.05 20.80
C GLN A 44 -2.77 3.97 19.74
N ASN A 45 -3.61 4.86 19.23
CA ASN A 45 -3.22 5.97 18.38
C ASN A 45 -2.31 6.90 19.19
N ASN A 46 -1.00 6.90 18.92
CA ASN A 46 -0.04 7.83 19.52
C ASN A 46 -0.23 9.24 18.93
N GLY A 47 -1.33 9.89 19.31
CA GLY A 47 -1.56 11.30 19.07
C GLY A 47 -0.58 12.15 19.88
N LYS A 48 0.54 12.55 19.27
CA LYS A 48 1.33 13.68 19.76
C LYS A 48 0.54 14.97 19.48
N THR A 49 -0.26 15.40 20.45
CA THR A 49 -0.79 16.76 20.47
C THR A 49 0.35 17.74 20.75
N HIS A 50 0.84 18.41 19.69
CA HIS A 50 1.68 19.60 19.84
C HIS A 50 0.83 20.76 20.36
N LEU A 51 0.97 21.08 21.65
CA LEU A 51 0.48 22.33 22.23
C LEU A 51 1.22 23.51 21.55
N ARG A 52 0.53 24.21 20.67
CA ARG A 52 1.01 25.43 20.02
C ARG A 52 0.79 26.60 20.99
N GLN A 53 1.84 27.02 21.68
CA GLN A 53 1.81 28.28 22.43
C GLN A 53 1.77 29.45 21.43
N HIS A 54 0.71 30.25 21.49
CA HIS A 54 0.59 31.49 20.75
C HIS A 54 1.39 32.59 21.46
N SER A 55 2.50 33.02 20.86
CA SER A 55 3.16 34.27 21.23
C SER A 55 2.51 35.44 20.47
N THR A 56 1.82 36.29 21.21
CA THR A 56 1.31 37.60 20.77
C THR A 56 2.47 38.56 20.55
N VAL A 57 2.63 39.07 19.32
CA VAL A 57 3.53 40.21 19.01
C VAL A 57 2.67 41.44 18.79
N SER A 58 2.87 42.44 19.63
CA SER A 58 2.21 43.75 19.56
C SER A 58 2.84 44.62 18.47
N THR A 59 2.01 45.15 17.58
CA THR A 59 2.36 46.15 16.57
C THR A 59 2.37 47.55 17.19
N THR A 60 3.53 48.19 17.24
CA THR A 60 3.62 49.65 17.45
C THR A 60 3.87 50.34 16.12
N THR A 61 2.91 51.17 15.71
CA THR A 61 3.02 52.14 14.64
C THR A 61 3.74 53.40 15.11
N SER A 62 4.72 53.87 14.35
CA SER A 62 5.15 55.26 14.36
C SER A 62 5.61 55.69 12.98
N SER A 63 5.07 56.81 12.55
CA SER A 63 5.30 57.51 11.29
C SER A 63 6.26 58.68 11.49
N ALA A 64 7.21 58.92 10.57
CA ALA A 64 7.63 60.27 10.15
C ALA A 64 8.66 60.26 8.98
N ALA A 65 8.28 60.99 7.92
CA ALA A 65 9.02 61.83 6.96
C ALA A 65 10.56 61.73 6.77
N SER A 66 10.92 61.42 5.51
CA SER A 66 11.89 62.08 4.59
C SER A 66 13.14 62.83 5.11
N SER A 67 14.32 62.42 4.61
CA SER A 67 15.24 63.30 3.85
C SER A 67 16.42 62.50 3.25
N SER A 68 16.83 62.89 2.05
CA SER A 68 17.99 62.42 1.29
C SER A 68 19.33 62.73 1.95
N SER A 69 20.32 61.84 1.85
CA SER A 69 21.73 62.15 1.55
C SER A 69 22.58 60.90 1.36
N THR A 70 23.40 60.94 0.33
CA THR A 70 24.40 59.98 -0.11
C THR A 70 25.56 59.87 0.88
N SER A 71 25.89 58.67 1.37
CA SER A 71 27.24 58.36 1.88
C SER A 71 27.48 56.86 1.89
N SER A 72 28.56 56.44 1.25
CA SER A 72 29.06 55.07 1.18
C SER A 72 29.55 54.62 2.56
N ILE A 73 28.87 53.65 3.16
CA ILE A 73 29.31 52.95 4.37
C ILE A 73 29.29 51.45 4.09
N THR A 74 30.48 50.87 4.00
CA THR A 74 30.71 49.42 3.96
C THR A 74 30.19 48.81 5.25
N SER A 75 28.94 48.35 5.21
CA SER A 75 28.29 47.65 6.30
C SER A 75 28.59 46.16 6.16
N THR A 76 29.54 45.67 6.95
CA THR A 76 29.76 44.23 7.15
C THR A 76 28.48 43.64 7.71
N THR A 77 27.67 43.07 6.84
CA THR A 77 26.45 42.35 7.20
C THR A 77 26.91 41.05 7.84
N THR A 78 26.94 41.01 9.18
CA THR A 78 27.02 39.75 9.92
C THR A 78 25.73 39.01 9.62
N PHE A 79 25.78 38.13 8.62
CA PHE A 79 24.75 37.14 8.34
C PHE A 79 24.72 36.21 9.56
N SER A 80 23.93 36.56 10.56
CA SER A 80 23.44 35.60 11.54
C SER A 80 22.57 34.64 10.76
N GLY A 81 23.20 33.54 10.33
CA GLY A 81 22.54 32.42 9.68
C GLY A 81 21.49 31.88 10.63
N GLU A 82 20.26 32.34 10.44
CA GLU A 82 19.08 31.57 10.82
C GLU A 82 19.15 30.29 9.97
N GLU A 83 19.85 29.29 10.50
CA GLU A 83 19.65 27.90 10.14
C GLU A 83 18.16 27.62 10.37
N GLN A 84 17.36 27.87 9.33
CA GLN A 84 16.06 27.28 9.20
C GLN A 84 16.32 25.78 9.20
N GLN A 85 16.22 25.19 10.39
CA GLN A 85 16.01 23.77 10.58
C GLN A 85 14.74 23.44 9.77
N GLN A 86 14.92 23.15 8.48
CA GLN A 86 13.95 22.43 7.69
C GLN A 86 13.76 21.13 8.45
N GLN A 87 12.70 21.12 9.28
CA GLN A 87 12.14 19.90 9.84
C GLN A 87 12.03 18.94 8.67
N GLN A 88 12.93 17.96 8.64
CA GLN A 88 12.89 16.89 7.67
C GLN A 88 11.62 16.12 7.99
N ASN A 89 10.56 16.46 7.27
CA ASN A 89 9.29 15.79 7.39
C ASN A 89 9.49 14.37 6.86
N SER A 90 9.54 13.40 7.77
CA SER A 90 9.43 11.99 7.42
C SER A 90 8.16 11.78 6.60
N PHE A 91 8.21 10.88 5.63
CA PHE A 91 7.06 10.48 4.84
C PHE A 91 6.96 8.96 4.78
N GLU A 92 5.82 8.44 4.38
CA GLU A 92 5.61 7.00 4.28
C GLU A 92 5.77 6.54 2.83
N VAL A 93 6.24 5.31 2.69
CA VAL A 93 6.22 4.58 1.42
C VAL A 93 5.55 3.22 1.59
N SER A 94 5.05 2.68 0.49
CA SER A 94 4.41 1.37 0.45
C SER A 94 4.87 0.61 -0.80
N LEU A 95 5.01 -0.70 -0.68
CA LEU A 95 5.37 -1.61 -1.75
C LEU A 95 4.13 -2.37 -2.22
N TRP A 96 3.84 -2.28 -3.52
CA TRP A 96 2.58 -2.71 -4.13
C TRP A 96 2.83 -3.68 -5.28
N LEU A 97 2.02 -4.73 -5.40
CA LEU A 97 1.86 -5.48 -6.65
C LEU A 97 0.97 -4.67 -7.59
N ILE A 98 1.42 -4.51 -8.84
CA ILE A 98 0.72 -3.75 -9.87
C ILE A 98 0.20 -4.71 -10.93
N PRO A 99 -1.10 -4.65 -11.30
CA PRO A 99 -1.62 -5.47 -12.39
C PRO A 99 -0.93 -5.19 -13.74
N PRO A 100 -0.92 -6.15 -14.68
CA PRO A 100 -0.60 -5.89 -16.09
C PRO A 100 -1.49 -4.78 -16.67
N SER A 101 -1.03 -4.10 -17.72
CA SER A 101 -1.69 -2.88 -18.22
C SER A 101 -3.15 -3.09 -18.62
N ASP A 102 -3.47 -4.19 -19.30
CA ASP A 102 -4.82 -4.51 -19.76
C ASP A 102 -5.80 -4.80 -18.60
N VAL A 103 -5.30 -5.39 -17.52
CA VAL A 103 -6.07 -5.62 -16.29
C VAL A 103 -6.18 -4.32 -15.49
N ASN A 104 -5.09 -3.57 -15.40
CA ASN A 104 -5.03 -2.28 -14.71
C ASN A 104 -6.05 -1.29 -15.29
N ASP A 105 -6.17 -1.18 -16.62
CA ASP A 105 -7.10 -0.26 -17.27
C ASP A 105 -8.57 -0.60 -16.93
N LYS A 106 -8.91 -1.89 -16.85
CA LYS A 106 -10.25 -2.35 -16.46
C LYS A 106 -10.54 -2.02 -15.00
N LEU A 107 -9.59 -2.32 -14.11
CA LEU A 107 -9.71 -2.02 -12.68
C LEU A 107 -9.79 -0.53 -12.42
N GLN A 108 -8.98 0.27 -13.12
CA GLN A 108 -8.99 1.73 -13.02
C GLN A 108 -10.34 2.28 -13.47
N SER A 109 -10.88 1.77 -14.58
CA SER A 109 -12.22 2.17 -15.06
C SER A 109 -13.31 1.86 -14.02
N GLU A 110 -13.21 0.72 -13.33
CA GLU A 110 -14.15 0.36 -12.27
C GLU A 110 -14.00 1.25 -11.03
N ILE A 111 -12.76 1.51 -10.58
CA ILE A 111 -12.49 2.45 -9.48
C ILE A 111 -13.04 3.84 -9.79
N ASP A 112 -12.80 4.34 -11.00
CA ASP A 112 -13.29 5.66 -11.44
C ASP A 112 -14.81 5.69 -11.52
N ARG A 113 -15.43 4.61 -12.02
CA ARG A 113 -16.89 4.47 -12.07
C ARG A 113 -17.49 4.48 -10.67
N LEU A 114 -16.93 3.72 -9.73
CA LEU A 114 -17.39 3.67 -8.34
C LEU A 114 -17.19 5.04 -7.66
N ALA A 115 -16.03 5.68 -7.83
CA ALA A 115 -15.76 7.02 -7.32
C ALA A 115 -16.81 8.04 -7.81
N PHE A 116 -17.11 8.03 -9.11
CA PHE A 116 -18.11 8.92 -9.71
C PHE A 116 -19.54 8.65 -9.22
N LEU A 117 -19.96 7.37 -9.19
CA LEU A 117 -21.34 6.99 -8.85
C LEU A 117 -21.68 7.26 -7.39
N HIS A 118 -20.74 6.97 -6.49
CA HIS A 118 -20.98 6.94 -5.04
C HIS A 118 -20.57 8.24 -4.32
N ALA A 119 -19.80 9.09 -4.99
CA ALA A 119 -19.40 10.38 -4.46
C ALA A 119 -19.40 11.48 -5.55
N PRO A 120 -20.58 11.85 -6.08
CA PRO A 120 -20.71 12.84 -7.13
C PRO A 120 -20.30 14.26 -6.70
N ASP A 121 -20.15 14.50 -5.38
CA ASP A 121 -19.60 15.74 -4.80
C ASP A 121 -18.05 15.78 -4.83
N ALA A 122 -17.42 14.88 -5.59
CA ALA A 122 -15.98 14.68 -5.68
C ALA A 122 -15.32 14.21 -4.37
N SER A 123 -16.09 13.61 -3.45
CA SER A 123 -15.53 12.93 -2.25
C SER A 123 -15.01 11.51 -2.54
N GLY A 124 -15.19 11.01 -3.76
CA GLY A 124 -14.69 9.73 -4.23
C GLY A 124 -13.36 9.96 -4.94
N ILE A 125 -12.36 9.17 -4.57
CA ILE A 125 -11.00 9.38 -5.05
C ILE A 125 -10.64 8.27 -6.03
N SER A 126 -10.13 8.66 -7.19
CA SER A 126 -9.43 7.75 -8.09
C SER A 126 -8.01 7.49 -7.59
N PHE A 127 -7.58 6.24 -7.65
CA PHE A 127 -6.25 5.79 -7.24
C PHE A 127 -5.82 4.60 -8.10
N ALA A 128 -4.51 4.34 -8.16
CA ALA A 128 -3.98 3.23 -8.94
C ALA A 128 -4.41 1.87 -8.34
N PRO A 129 -4.92 0.92 -9.15
CA PRO A 129 -5.19 -0.44 -8.69
C PRO A 129 -3.94 -1.14 -8.17
N HIS A 130 -4.00 -1.69 -6.96
CA HIS A 130 -2.85 -2.37 -6.36
C HIS A 130 -3.25 -3.39 -5.29
N VAL A 131 -2.32 -4.29 -4.98
CA VAL A 131 -2.33 -5.12 -3.77
C VAL A 131 -1.13 -4.75 -2.93
N THR A 132 -1.34 -4.39 -1.66
CA THR A 132 -0.24 -4.00 -0.77
C THR A 132 0.56 -5.22 -0.31
N VAL A 133 1.87 -5.22 -0.59
CA VAL A 133 2.84 -6.22 -0.09
C VAL A 133 3.38 -5.80 1.27
N VAL A 134 3.80 -4.54 1.38
CA VAL A 134 4.21 -3.88 2.63
C VAL A 134 3.73 -2.44 2.62
N GLY A 135 3.07 -1.98 3.67
CA GLY A 135 2.62 -0.59 3.80
C GLY A 135 3.26 0.13 5.00
N GLY A 136 3.16 1.46 5.01
CA GLY A 136 3.48 2.29 6.18
C GLY A 136 4.97 2.34 6.53
N ILE A 137 5.84 2.30 5.53
CA ILE A 137 7.30 2.31 5.73
C ILE A 137 7.75 3.76 5.91
N SER A 138 8.12 4.16 7.13
CA SER A 138 8.61 5.52 7.39
C SER A 138 10.01 5.74 6.80
N VAL A 139 10.16 6.78 5.99
CA VAL A 139 11.43 7.21 5.41
C VAL A 139 11.70 8.69 5.74
N ASN A 140 12.95 9.01 6.03
CA ASN A 140 13.37 10.32 6.49
C ASN A 140 14.02 11.16 5.39
N SER A 141 14.38 10.54 4.26
CA SER A 141 15.00 11.24 3.14
C SER A 141 14.80 10.51 1.81
N PRO A 142 14.91 11.21 0.67
CA PRO A 142 14.98 10.58 -0.65
C PRO A 142 16.14 9.58 -0.81
N ALA A 143 17.31 9.86 -0.21
CA ALA A 143 18.45 8.94 -0.27
C ALA A 143 18.17 7.58 0.38
N GLN A 144 17.33 7.55 1.43
CA GLN A 144 16.87 6.30 2.04
C GLN A 144 15.97 5.51 1.07
N VAL A 145 15.13 6.20 0.29
CA VAL A 145 14.32 5.56 -0.77
C VAL A 145 15.22 4.93 -1.82
N ASP A 146 16.24 5.65 -2.30
CA ASP A 146 17.16 5.11 -3.31
C ASP A 146 17.88 3.84 -2.82
N GLY A 147 18.37 3.85 -1.58
CA GLY A 147 18.98 2.68 -0.95
C GLY A 147 18.00 1.51 -0.80
N MET A 148 16.74 1.79 -0.45
CA MET A 148 15.67 0.79 -0.37
C MET A 148 15.37 0.19 -1.74
N VAL A 149 15.23 1.02 -2.78
CA VAL A 149 15.00 0.58 -4.16
C VAL A 149 16.12 -0.33 -4.64
N GLN A 150 17.38 0.02 -4.38
CA GLN A 150 18.50 -0.82 -4.76
C GLN A 150 18.48 -2.17 -4.03
N THR A 151 18.24 -2.14 -2.71
CA THR A 151 18.14 -3.35 -1.89
C THR A 151 17.01 -4.27 -2.36
N LEU A 152 15.85 -3.71 -2.69
CA LEU A 152 14.72 -4.47 -3.22
C LEU A 152 15.00 -5.05 -4.61
N ARG A 153 15.63 -4.29 -5.51
CA ARG A 153 16.01 -4.79 -6.85
C ARG A 153 16.97 -5.97 -6.76
N ASP A 154 17.98 -5.87 -5.91
CA ASP A 154 18.97 -6.94 -5.77
C ASP A 154 18.37 -8.16 -5.07
N GLY A 155 17.55 -7.94 -4.03
CA GLY A 155 16.97 -8.99 -3.22
C GLY A 155 15.77 -9.72 -3.84
N LEU A 156 15.02 -9.06 -4.73
CA LEU A 156 13.87 -9.64 -5.43
C LEU A 156 14.20 -10.14 -6.83
N LYS A 157 15.46 -10.03 -7.28
CA LYS A 157 15.85 -10.50 -8.62
C LYS A 157 15.61 -12.01 -8.78
N GLY A 158 14.73 -12.37 -9.72
CA GLY A 158 14.45 -13.77 -10.03
C GLY A 158 13.53 -14.45 -9.02
N PHE A 159 12.80 -13.67 -8.24
CA PHE A 159 11.67 -14.10 -7.44
C PHE A 159 10.58 -14.76 -8.31
N GLY A 160 10.37 -14.26 -9.54
CA GLY A 160 9.42 -14.81 -10.50
C GLY A 160 8.15 -13.96 -10.60
N SER A 161 6.98 -14.58 -10.55
CA SER A 161 5.69 -13.87 -10.62
C SER A 161 4.76 -14.30 -9.50
N VAL A 162 3.79 -13.45 -9.19
CA VAL A 162 2.78 -13.71 -8.17
C VAL A 162 1.40 -13.69 -8.79
N ASP A 163 0.70 -14.82 -8.72
CA ASP A 163 -0.70 -14.93 -9.12
C ASP A 163 -1.60 -14.32 -8.05
N CYS A 164 -2.51 -13.48 -8.50
CA CYS A 164 -3.49 -12.76 -7.71
C CYS A 164 -4.90 -13.17 -8.15
N GLU A 165 -5.56 -13.96 -7.32
CA GLU A 165 -6.96 -14.33 -7.46
C GLU A 165 -7.78 -13.70 -6.33
N PHE A 166 -9.07 -13.46 -6.52
CA PHE A 166 -9.91 -12.75 -5.55
C PHE A 166 -11.15 -13.54 -5.19
N ASP A 167 -11.40 -13.71 -3.89
CA ASP A 167 -12.48 -14.58 -3.37
C ASP A 167 -13.79 -13.81 -3.16
N THR A 168 -13.72 -12.69 -2.43
CA THR A 168 -14.90 -11.97 -1.96
C THR A 168 -14.71 -10.46 -2.07
N GLN A 169 -15.73 -9.78 -2.59
CA GLN A 169 -15.86 -8.33 -2.52
C GLN A 169 -16.55 -7.95 -1.21
N LEU A 170 -15.90 -7.08 -0.46
CA LEU A 170 -16.38 -6.56 0.81
C LEU A 170 -16.73 -5.09 0.62
N ALA A 171 -17.92 -4.72 1.10
CA ALA A 171 -18.31 -3.33 1.35
C ALA A 171 -18.26 -3.11 2.86
N PHE A 172 -17.49 -2.12 3.31
CA PHE A 172 -17.35 -1.77 4.71
C PHE A 172 -18.29 -0.62 5.04
N GLU A 173 -19.33 -0.93 5.81
CA GLU A 173 -20.12 0.11 6.45
C GLU A 173 -19.28 0.83 7.51
N THR A 174 -19.61 2.10 7.74
CA THR A 174 -18.93 2.92 8.73
C THR A 174 -19.16 2.34 10.12
N LYS A 175 -18.08 1.95 10.81
CA LYS A 175 -18.17 1.44 12.18
C LYS A 175 -18.33 2.60 13.15
N GLN A 176 -19.14 2.44 14.19
CA GLN A 176 -19.03 3.31 15.36
C GLN A 176 -17.86 2.82 16.23
N ASP A 177 -17.05 3.73 16.75
CA ASP A 177 -16.09 3.44 17.82
C ASP A 177 -16.81 3.15 19.15
N ASP A 178 -16.03 2.82 20.17
CA ASP A 178 -16.53 2.54 21.53
C ASP A 178 -17.28 3.73 22.16
N ASN A 179 -17.14 4.94 21.61
CA ASN A 179 -17.84 6.15 22.04
C ASN A 179 -19.09 6.45 21.20
N GLY A 180 -19.46 5.57 20.27
CA GLY A 180 -20.56 5.78 19.33
C GLY A 180 -20.22 6.77 18.21
N GLN A 181 -18.97 7.23 18.07
CA GLN A 181 -18.55 8.08 16.96
C GLN A 181 -18.36 7.23 15.70
N ILE A 182 -18.92 7.68 14.59
CA ILE A 182 -18.75 7.01 13.30
C ILE A 182 -17.28 7.17 12.86
N VAL A 183 -16.50 6.10 12.98
CA VAL A 183 -15.18 5.97 12.36
C VAL A 183 -15.41 5.60 10.91
N VAL A 184 -15.37 6.62 10.08
CA VAL A 184 -15.43 6.45 8.64
C VAL A 184 -14.05 5.99 8.17
N TRP A 185 -13.91 4.68 8.00
CA TRP A 185 -12.78 4.17 7.22
C TRP A 185 -13.01 4.58 5.77
N ASN A 186 -12.03 5.29 5.21
CA ASN A 186 -12.14 5.81 3.86
C ASN A 186 -12.14 4.68 2.82
N GLN A 187 -11.49 3.55 3.09
CA GLN A 187 -11.54 2.39 2.20
C GLN A 187 -12.83 1.60 2.42
N ALA A 188 -13.86 1.99 1.68
CA ALA A 188 -15.21 1.50 1.89
C ALA A 188 -15.54 0.25 1.05
N ALA A 189 -14.73 -0.07 0.03
CA ALA A 189 -14.86 -1.34 -0.69
C ALA A 189 -13.52 -1.95 -1.07
N ALA A 190 -13.42 -3.28 -1.01
CA ALA A 190 -12.22 -4.02 -1.39
C ALA A 190 -12.53 -5.45 -1.86
N ALA A 191 -11.69 -6.01 -2.70
CA ALA A 191 -11.68 -7.44 -3.00
C ALA A 191 -10.57 -8.15 -2.23
N THR A 192 -10.91 -9.22 -1.52
CA THR A 192 -9.96 -10.04 -0.74
C THR A 192 -9.15 -10.94 -1.67
N LEU A 193 -7.84 -10.91 -1.51
CA LEU A 193 -6.90 -11.69 -2.31
C LEU A 193 -6.80 -13.12 -1.77
N HIS A 194 -6.96 -14.12 -2.63
CA HIS A 194 -6.62 -15.51 -2.31
C HIS A 194 -5.13 -15.64 -1.98
N VAL A 195 -4.83 -16.07 -0.75
CA VAL A 195 -3.46 -16.08 -0.24
C VAL A 195 -2.67 -17.26 -0.78
N THR A 196 -1.75 -16.99 -1.71
CA THR A 196 -0.84 -18.00 -2.25
C THR A 196 0.48 -18.07 -1.45
N PRO A 197 1.19 -19.22 -1.45
CA PRO A 197 2.52 -19.31 -0.85
C PRO A 197 3.53 -18.30 -1.44
N ALA A 198 3.45 -18.05 -2.75
CA ALA A 198 4.31 -17.08 -3.43
C ALA A 198 4.08 -15.65 -2.92
N PHE A 199 2.82 -15.24 -2.73
CA PHE A 199 2.49 -13.93 -2.15
C PHE A 199 3.03 -13.78 -0.72
N LEU A 200 2.83 -14.79 0.13
CA LEU A 200 3.35 -14.76 1.51
C LEU A 200 4.89 -14.69 1.54
N GLN A 201 5.55 -15.46 0.69
CA GLN A 201 7.01 -15.43 0.57
C GLN A 201 7.49 -14.05 0.11
N LEU A 202 6.77 -13.40 -0.81
CA LEU A 202 7.09 -12.04 -1.25
C LEU A 202 6.97 -11.04 -0.10
N CYS A 203 5.86 -11.07 0.65
CA CYS A 203 5.67 -10.22 1.83
C CYS A 203 6.80 -10.38 2.85
N GLN A 204 7.16 -11.63 3.18
CA GLN A 204 8.23 -11.92 4.14
C GLN A 204 9.60 -11.44 3.62
N THR A 205 9.93 -11.76 2.38
CA THR A 205 11.20 -11.39 1.76
C THR A 205 11.34 -9.87 1.68
N ALA A 206 10.31 -9.18 1.20
CA ALA A 206 10.30 -7.72 1.11
C ALA A 206 10.49 -7.06 2.49
N ARG A 207 9.80 -7.55 3.54
CA ARG A 207 9.95 -7.04 4.91
C ARG A 207 11.36 -7.25 5.45
N ILE A 208 11.97 -8.40 5.21
CA ILE A 208 13.35 -8.68 5.64
C ILE A 208 14.32 -7.71 4.95
N LEU A 209 14.19 -7.51 3.64
CA LEU A 209 15.05 -6.63 2.85
C LEU A 209 15.02 -5.18 3.32
N ILE A 210 13.86 -4.69 3.76
CA ILE A 210 13.69 -3.31 4.27
C ILE A 210 13.85 -3.19 5.79
N GLY A 211 14.26 -4.27 6.48
CA GLY A 211 14.51 -4.25 7.92
C GLY A 211 13.27 -4.24 8.82
N MET A 212 12.10 -4.65 8.34
CA MET A 212 10.83 -4.73 9.08
C MET A 212 10.57 -6.12 9.67
N GLN A 213 11.53 -6.65 10.45
CA GLN A 213 11.47 -8.03 10.96
C GLN A 213 10.52 -8.22 12.17
N ASN A 214 10.13 -7.14 12.85
CA ASN A 214 9.44 -7.18 14.15
C ASN A 214 7.94 -6.80 14.09
N THR A 215 7.24 -7.14 13.01
CA THR A 215 5.81 -6.84 12.93
C THR A 215 5.00 -8.12 13.10
N ASP A 216 4.33 -8.25 14.25
CA ASP A 216 3.45 -9.38 14.58
C ASP A 216 2.27 -9.54 13.62
N CYS A 217 1.98 -8.52 12.81
CA CYS A 217 0.88 -8.49 11.87
C CYS A 217 1.35 -8.21 10.43
N LEU A 218 1.20 -9.20 9.55
CA LEU A 218 1.47 -9.02 8.12
C LEU A 218 0.42 -8.11 7.46
N PHE A 219 -0.84 -8.24 7.86
CA PHE A 219 -1.99 -7.53 7.31
C PHE A 219 -2.71 -6.75 8.40
N PRO A 220 -2.39 -5.46 8.59
CA PRO A 220 -2.98 -4.68 9.67
C PRO A 220 -4.50 -4.49 9.50
N PRO A 221 -5.21 -4.06 10.57
CA PRO A 221 -6.61 -3.69 10.51
C PRO A 221 -6.93 -2.71 9.38
N PRO A 222 -8.19 -2.67 8.94
CA PRO A 222 -9.36 -3.35 9.49
C PRO A 222 -9.71 -4.67 8.81
N ILE A 223 -9.15 -4.94 7.62
CA ILE A 223 -9.51 -6.15 6.86
C ILE A 223 -8.77 -7.36 7.40
N LEU A 224 -7.58 -7.17 7.99
CA LEU A 224 -6.73 -8.25 8.51
C LEU A 224 -6.43 -9.34 7.45
N HIS A 225 -6.49 -8.96 6.18
CA HIS A 225 -6.33 -9.83 5.02
C HIS A 225 -5.72 -9.03 3.86
N PRO A 226 -4.89 -9.63 2.99
CA PRO A 226 -4.51 -8.97 1.75
C PRO A 226 -5.72 -8.76 0.85
N HIS A 227 -5.74 -7.62 0.19
CA HIS A 227 -6.87 -7.15 -0.60
C HIS A 227 -6.43 -6.10 -1.62
N MET A 228 -7.31 -5.84 -2.58
CA MET A 228 -7.27 -4.69 -3.47
C MET A 228 -8.43 -3.74 -3.11
N SER A 229 -8.11 -2.49 -2.77
CA SER A 229 -9.13 -1.45 -2.58
C SER A 229 -9.82 -1.16 -3.91
N LEU A 230 -11.14 -0.98 -3.88
CA LEU A 230 -11.96 -0.64 -5.05
C LEU A 230 -12.65 0.71 -4.91
N TYR A 231 -12.78 1.22 -3.69
CA TYR A 231 -13.37 2.52 -3.44
C TYR A 231 -12.79 3.16 -2.18
N TYR A 232 -12.28 4.39 -2.33
CA TYR A 232 -11.96 5.29 -1.23
C TYR A 232 -12.97 6.44 -1.20
N GLY A 233 -13.83 6.46 -0.17
CA GLY A 233 -14.82 7.50 0.05
C GLY A 233 -15.57 7.29 1.36
N ARG A 234 -16.09 8.39 1.90
CA ARG A 234 -16.74 8.42 3.22
C ARG A 234 -18.27 8.28 3.16
N LYS A 235 -18.85 8.45 1.98
CA LYS A 235 -20.29 8.45 1.74
C LYS A 235 -20.61 7.50 0.60
N GLY A 236 -21.86 7.06 0.55
CA GLY A 236 -22.38 6.30 -0.57
C GLY A 236 -21.68 4.97 -0.80
N VAL A 237 -21.18 4.28 0.24
CA VAL A 237 -20.46 3.00 0.10
C VAL A 237 -21.17 2.06 -0.89
N PRO A 238 -20.48 1.57 -1.95
CA PRO A 238 -21.11 0.70 -2.94
C PRO A 238 -21.56 -0.61 -2.29
N LEU A 239 -22.73 -1.10 -2.71
CA LEU A 239 -23.21 -2.42 -2.32
C LEU A 239 -22.41 -3.50 -3.04
N PRO A 240 -22.23 -4.70 -2.45
CA PRO A 240 -21.47 -5.76 -3.10
C PRO A 240 -21.94 -6.15 -4.51
N ASN A 241 -23.24 -6.04 -4.81
CA ASN A 241 -23.80 -6.34 -6.13
C ASN A 241 -23.63 -5.20 -7.15
N GLU A 242 -23.09 -4.04 -6.73
CA GLU A 242 -22.75 -2.91 -7.59
C GLU A 242 -21.29 -2.94 -8.04
N ILE A 243 -20.48 -3.86 -7.49
CA ILE A 243 -19.04 -3.98 -7.75
C ILE A 243 -18.80 -5.08 -8.79
N GLU A 244 -18.15 -4.74 -9.89
CA GLU A 244 -17.80 -5.71 -10.92
C GLU A 244 -16.77 -6.74 -10.40
N PRO A 245 -16.88 -8.04 -10.78
CA PRO A 245 -15.90 -9.06 -10.41
C PRO A 245 -14.47 -8.62 -10.72
N VAL A 246 -13.59 -8.68 -9.72
CA VAL A 246 -12.18 -8.30 -9.89
C VAL A 246 -11.47 -9.38 -10.71
N PRO A 247 -10.95 -9.06 -11.91
CA PRO A 247 -10.21 -10.02 -12.71
C PRO A 247 -8.96 -10.52 -11.98
N ALA A 248 -8.71 -11.82 -12.04
CA ALA A 248 -7.43 -12.39 -11.64
C ALA A 248 -6.30 -11.89 -12.55
N PHE A 249 -5.09 -11.79 -12.01
CA PHE A 249 -3.90 -11.41 -12.77
C PHE A 249 -2.63 -12.00 -12.20
N THR A 250 -1.59 -12.07 -13.03
CA THR A 250 -0.24 -12.42 -12.60
C THR A 250 0.62 -11.16 -12.62
N ALA A 251 1.22 -10.81 -11.48
CA ALA A 251 2.14 -9.69 -11.37
C ALA A 251 3.60 -10.16 -11.47
N ASP A 252 4.36 -9.53 -12.36
CA ASP A 252 5.79 -9.75 -12.59
C ASP A 252 6.67 -8.62 -12.02
N ARG A 253 6.05 -7.67 -11.32
CA ARG A 253 6.70 -6.50 -10.74
C ARG A 253 5.98 -6.02 -9.49
N VAL A 254 6.76 -5.38 -8.64
CA VAL A 254 6.26 -4.52 -7.57
C VAL A 254 6.65 -3.08 -7.84
N SER A 255 5.92 -2.15 -7.24
CA SER A 255 6.20 -0.74 -7.31
C SER A 255 6.27 -0.14 -5.92
N LEU A 256 7.25 0.73 -5.69
CA LEU A 256 7.41 1.49 -4.46
C LEU A 256 6.71 2.84 -4.64
N TRP A 257 5.75 3.12 -3.78
CA TRP A 257 4.93 4.31 -3.83
C TRP A 257 5.20 5.21 -2.64
N LYS A 258 5.27 6.52 -2.88
CA LYS A 258 5.13 7.50 -1.81
C LYS A 258 3.66 7.54 -1.41
N THR A 259 3.38 7.27 -0.15
CA THR A 259 2.03 7.32 0.42
C THR A 259 1.95 8.44 1.44
N TRP A 260 0.82 9.12 1.45
CA TRP A 260 0.42 9.98 2.56
C TRP A 260 -0.74 9.30 3.29
N PRO A 261 -0.88 9.48 4.62
CA PRO A 261 -2.02 8.97 5.35
C PRO A 261 -3.31 9.18 4.58
N SER A 262 -4.09 8.12 4.48
CA SER A 262 -5.36 8.14 3.76
C SER A 262 -6.48 8.78 4.61
N ASP A 263 -6.13 9.28 5.81
CA ASP A 263 -7.04 9.93 6.76
C ASP A 263 -7.83 11.09 6.15
N ASN A 264 -7.33 11.71 5.09
CA ASN A 264 -8.06 12.67 4.28
C ASN A 264 -7.91 12.36 2.78
N GLU A 265 -8.94 12.72 2.02
CA GLU A 265 -9.04 12.43 0.59
C GLU A 265 -7.89 13.09 -0.21
N GLN A 266 -7.39 14.23 0.28
CA GLN A 266 -6.25 14.94 -0.31
C GLN A 266 -4.92 14.19 -0.18
N GLY A 267 -4.79 13.28 0.79
CA GLY A 267 -3.60 12.44 0.97
C GLY A 267 -3.45 11.42 -0.15
N VAL A 268 -4.55 10.78 -0.56
CA VAL A 268 -4.55 9.77 -1.62
C VAL A 268 -4.18 10.40 -2.97
N LEU A 269 -4.65 11.62 -3.25
CA LEU A 269 -4.29 12.37 -4.46
C LEU A 269 -2.79 12.71 -4.58
N GLN A 270 -2.05 12.65 -3.46
CA GLN A 270 -0.62 12.89 -3.45
C GLN A 270 0.22 11.61 -3.61
N TRP A 271 -0.44 10.45 -3.67
CA TRP A 271 0.24 9.19 -3.90
C TRP A 271 0.91 9.19 -5.27
N ARG A 272 2.14 8.71 -5.32
CA ARG A 272 2.90 8.64 -6.57
C ARG A 272 3.91 7.52 -6.55
N GLU A 273 4.08 6.90 -7.71
CA GLU A 273 5.12 5.91 -7.95
C GLU A 273 6.52 6.55 -7.82
N LEU A 274 7.40 5.88 -7.09
CA LEU A 274 8.81 6.27 -6.93
C LEU A 274 9.72 5.37 -7.77
N ALA A 275 9.43 4.07 -7.82
CA ALA A 275 10.22 3.11 -8.57
C ALA A 275 9.44 1.84 -8.88
N VAL A 276 9.71 1.25 -10.04
CA VAL A 276 9.28 -0.10 -10.42
C VAL A 276 10.43 -1.07 -10.24
N ILE A 277 10.13 -2.26 -9.73
CA ILE A 277 11.07 -3.34 -9.42
C ILE A 277 10.51 -4.63 -10.01
N SER A 278 11.24 -5.23 -10.95
CA SER A 278 10.92 -6.56 -11.46
C SER A 278 11.12 -7.61 -10.38
N LEU A 279 10.22 -8.58 -10.35
CA LEU A 279 10.35 -9.80 -9.57
C LEU A 279 11.18 -10.83 -10.36
#